data_AF-A0A350YL20-F1
#
_entry.id   AF-A0A350YL20-F1
#
_cell.length_a   1.000
_cell.length_b   1.000
_cell.length_c   1.000
_cell.angle_alpha   90.00
_cell.angle_beta   90.00
_cell.angle_gamma   90.00
#
_symmetry.space_group_name_H-M   'P 1'
#
loop_
_entity.id
_entity.type
_entity.pdbx_description
1 polymer ?
#
loop_
_entity_poly.entity_id
_entity_poly.type
_entity_poly.pdbx_seq_one_letter_code
_entity_poly.pdbx_strand_id
1 'polypeptide(L)'
;RAEIESIRGVETSRGTLDILLEIGWIRPGKRRETPGRPLTWKTTPEFLSHFNLTALNELPGMDDLKAAGLLDARPILGTMQAEAEGGAAPDPDDEAFANWVEEE
;
A
#
# COMPACT_ATOMS: atom_id res chain seq x y z
N ARG A 1 16.39 2.54 -2.51
CA ARG A 1 15.44 1.47 -2.91
C ARG A 1 15.05 0.64 -1.70
N ALA A 2 15.98 -0.09 -1.06
CA ALA A 2 15.68 -0.94 0.11
C ALA A 2 14.78 -0.29 1.19
N GLU A 3 15.05 0.96 1.56
CA GLU A 3 14.25 1.69 2.56
C GLU A 3 12.81 1.97 2.08
N ILE A 4 12.63 2.25 0.79
CA ILE A 4 11.30 2.43 0.18
C ILE A 4 10.51 1.11 0.28
N GLU A 5 11.17 -0.01 0.00
CA GLU A 5 10.55 -1.34 0.03
C GLU A 5 10.22 -1.77 1.46
N SER A 6 11.10 -1.47 2.41
CA SER A 6 10.84 -1.69 3.83
C SER A 6 9.61 -0.92 4.34
N ILE A 7 9.37 0.29 3.83
CA ILE A 7 8.19 1.09 4.21
C ILE A 7 6.93 0.59 3.49
N ARG A 8 7.03 0.24 2.21
CA ARG A 8 5.88 -0.24 1.42
C ARG A 8 5.45 -1.66 1.77
N GLY A 9 6.30 -2.45 2.42
CA GLY A 9 6.05 -3.87 2.72
C GLY A 9 6.04 -4.78 1.49
N VAL A 10 6.34 -4.24 0.31
CA VAL A 10 6.38 -4.97 -0.97
C VAL A 10 7.59 -4.55 -1.79
N GLU A 11 8.05 -5.46 -2.65
CA GLU A 11 9.12 -5.15 -3.59
C GLU A 11 8.66 -4.06 -4.57
N THR A 12 9.55 -3.11 -4.86
CA THR A 12 9.29 -2.08 -5.86
C THR A 12 9.69 -2.61 -7.23
N SER A 13 8.75 -2.61 -8.18
CA SER A 13 9.01 -3.04 -9.55
C SER A 13 10.25 -2.35 -10.14
N ARG A 14 10.99 -3.10 -10.96
CA ARG A 14 12.11 -2.55 -11.71
C ARG A 14 11.58 -1.42 -12.62
N GLY A 15 12.22 -0.26 -12.59
CA GLY A 15 11.81 0.89 -13.39
C GLY A 15 10.88 1.89 -12.72
N THR A 16 10.30 1.63 -11.54
CA THR A 16 9.39 2.59 -10.88
C THR A 16 10.08 3.93 -10.62
N LEU A 17 11.33 3.91 -10.14
CA LEU A 17 12.10 5.14 -9.92
C LEU A 17 12.48 5.83 -11.23
N ASP A 18 12.70 5.06 -12.30
CA ASP A 18 13.06 5.60 -13.61
C ASP A 18 11.87 6.36 -14.21
N ILE A 19 10.66 5.82 -14.09
CA ILE A 19 9.42 6.49 -14.51
C ILE A 19 9.22 7.79 -13.73
N LEU A 20 9.37 7.76 -12.40
CA LEU A 20 9.23 8.96 -11.55
C LEU A 20 10.26 10.05 -11.89
N LEU A 21 11.46 9.64 -12.33
CA LEU A 21 12.50 10.55 -12.80
C LEU A 21 12.15 11.12 -14.17
N GLU A 22 11.65 10.29 -15.09
CA GLU A 22 11.28 10.67 -16.45
C GLU A 22 10.14 11.68 -16.48
N ILE A 23 9.10 11.48 -15.66
CA ILE A 23 7.99 12.45 -15.51
C ILE A 23 8.39 13.67 -14.64
N GLY A 24 9.63 13.70 -14.15
CA GLY A 24 10.19 14.81 -13.41
C GLY A 24 9.65 14.97 -11.99
N TRP A 25 8.99 13.97 -11.40
CA TRP A 25 8.43 14.06 -10.04
C TRP A 25 9.47 13.90 -8.94
N ILE A 26 10.56 13.20 -9.24
CA ILE A 26 11.68 13.02 -8.33
C ILE A 26 13.00 13.40 -8.99
N ARG A 27 14.00 13.67 -8.17
CA ARG A 27 15.38 13.91 -8.57
C ARG A 27 16.39 13.32 -7.58
N PRO A 28 17.63 13.06 -8.02
CA PRO A 28 18.70 12.67 -7.11
C PRO A 28 18.94 13.72 -6.01
N GLY A 29 19.01 13.26 -4.77
CA GLY A 29 19.39 14.03 -3.60
C GLY A 29 20.86 13.85 -3.23
N LYS A 30 21.21 14.25 -2.00
CA LYS A 30 22.55 13.99 -1.44
C LYS A 30 22.70 12.51 -1.10
N ARG A 31 23.92 11.98 -1.12
CA ARG A 31 24.15 10.66 -0.52
C ARG A 31 24.04 10.77 1.00
N ARG A 32 23.45 9.77 1.65
CA ARG A 32 23.33 9.74 3.12
C ARG A 32 24.67 9.34 3.75
N GLU A 33 25.03 9.98 4.86
CA GLU A 33 26.26 9.67 5.63
C GLU A 33 26.04 8.45 6.55
N THR A 34 25.58 7.34 5.97
CA THR A 34 25.42 6.03 6.63
C THR A 34 26.26 4.99 5.89
N PRO A 35 26.55 3.81 6.49
CA PRO A 35 27.23 2.72 5.79
C PRO A 35 26.59 2.44 4.41
N GLY A 36 27.43 2.27 3.38
CA GLY A 36 27.01 2.10 1.98
C GLY A 36 26.69 3.40 1.22
N ARG A 37 26.63 4.55 1.89
CA ARG A 37 26.38 5.90 1.33
C ARG A 37 25.32 5.91 0.21
N PRO A 38 24.10 5.44 0.50
CA PRO A 38 23.07 5.28 -0.51
C PRO A 38 22.65 6.64 -1.07
N LEU A 39 22.32 6.67 -2.37
CA LEU A 39 21.72 7.83 -3.02
C LEU A 39 20.31 8.06 -2.46
N THR A 40 20.01 9.30 -2.08
CA THR A 40 18.65 9.69 -1.68
C THR A 40 17.88 10.26 -2.86
N TRP A 41 16.56 10.27 -2.74
CA TRP A 41 15.66 10.88 -3.72
C TRP A 41 14.91 12.03 -3.06
N LYS A 42 14.55 13.03 -3.85
CA LYS A 42 13.75 14.18 -3.42
C LYS A 42 12.66 14.44 -4.44
N THR A 43 11.51 14.92 -3.99
CA THR A 43 10.48 15.45 -4.86
C THR A 43 10.92 16.76 -5.50
N THR A 44 10.21 17.15 -6.55
CA THR A 44 10.44 18.35 -7.35
C THR A 44 9.23 19.29 -7.29
N PRO A 45 9.35 20.53 -7.80
CA PRO A 45 8.19 21.41 -7.97
C PRO A 45 7.08 20.82 -8.86
N GLU A 46 7.43 20.00 -9.86
CA GLU A 46 6.48 19.34 -10.75
C GLU A 46 5.54 18.39 -9.98
N PHE A 47 6.08 17.67 -8.99
CA PHE A 47 5.28 16.87 -8.07
C PHE A 47 4.25 17.74 -7.32
N LEU A 48 4.69 18.86 -6.75
CA LEU A 48 3.80 19.77 -6.00
C LEU A 48 2.70 20.33 -6.91
N SER A 49 3.06 20.77 -8.11
CA SER A 49 2.09 21.27 -9.09
C SER A 49 1.08 20.20 -9.51
N HIS A 50 1.49 18.94 -9.66
CA HIS A 50 0.58 17.85 -10.05
C HIS A 50 -0.46 17.55 -8.97
N PHE A 51 -0.05 17.54 -7.71
CA PHE A 51 -0.95 17.31 -6.56
C PHE A 51 -1.62 18.60 -6.05
N ASN A 52 -1.39 19.72 -6.74
CA ASN A 52 -1.95 21.03 -6.41
C ASN A 52 -1.61 21.47 -4.97
N LEU A 53 -0.37 21.19 -4.55
CA LEU A 53 0.21 21.52 -3.24
C LEU A 53 1.13 22.73 -3.35
N THR A 54 1.13 23.60 -2.34
CA THR A 54 2.09 24.70 -2.25
C THR A 54 3.41 24.24 -1.60
N ALA A 55 3.32 23.26 -0.70
CA ALA A 55 4.46 22.74 0.05
C ALA A 55 4.23 21.30 0.53
N LEU A 56 5.33 20.61 0.88
CA LEU A 56 5.27 19.20 1.32
C LEU A 56 4.57 19.00 2.67
N ASN A 57 4.45 20.03 3.48
CA ASN A 57 3.74 19.98 4.77
C ASN A 57 2.21 19.98 4.62
N GLU A 58 1.68 20.23 3.41
CA GLU A 58 0.26 20.10 3.10
C GLU A 58 -0.15 18.66 2.80
N LEU A 59 0.83 17.73 2.75
CA LEU A 59 0.51 16.31 2.62
C LEU A 59 -0.22 15.80 3.88
N PRO A 60 -1.20 14.90 3.71
CA PRO A 60 -1.90 14.29 4.84
C PRO A 60 -0.92 13.59 5.78
N GLY A 61 -1.21 13.66 7.09
CA GLY A 61 -0.39 13.04 8.12
C GLY A 61 -0.44 11.51 8.05
N MET A 62 0.44 10.84 8.79
CA MET A 62 0.44 9.37 8.85
C MET A 62 -0.90 8.80 9.37
N ASP A 63 -1.55 9.47 10.31
CA ASP A 63 -2.81 9.01 10.88
C ASP A 63 -3.97 9.15 9.88
N ASP A 64 -4.00 10.25 9.11
CA ASP A 64 -4.97 10.46 8.03
C ASP A 64 -4.82 9.39 6.94
N LEU A 65 -3.58 9.09 6.57
CA LEU A 65 -3.26 8.07 5.57
C LEU A 65 -3.65 6.65 6.01
N LYS A 66 -3.55 6.35 7.31
CA LYS A 66 -4.07 5.09 7.88
C LYS A 66 -5.58 5.06 7.91
N ALA A 67 -6.23 6.15 8.34
CA ALA A 67 -7.69 6.26 8.37
C ALA A 67 -8.31 6.12 6.97
N ALA A 68 -7.61 6.59 5.93
CA ALA A 68 -7.99 6.42 4.53
C ALA A 68 -7.70 5.01 3.96
N GLY A 69 -7.13 4.10 4.77
CA GLY A 69 -6.79 2.74 4.34
C GLY A 69 -5.61 2.66 3.35
N LEU A 70 -4.87 3.76 3.14
CA LEU A 70 -3.81 3.84 2.13
C LEU A 70 -2.48 3.22 2.60
N LEU A 71 -2.31 3.05 3.91
CA LEU A 71 -1.10 2.49 4.54
C LEU A 71 -1.33 1.13 5.19
N ASP A 72 -2.55 0.61 5.17
CA ASP A 72 -2.82 -0.74 5.67
C ASP A 72 -2.17 -1.75 4.73
N ALA A 73 -1.16 -2.46 5.24
CA ALA A 73 -0.41 -3.51 4.54
C ALA A 73 -1.24 -4.78 4.27
N ARG A 74 -2.58 -4.68 4.28
CA ARG A 74 -3.43 -5.75 3.78
C ARG A 74 -3.39 -5.65 2.26
N PRO A 75 -2.75 -6.60 1.55
CA PRO A 75 -2.90 -6.64 0.11
C PRO A 75 -4.41 -6.69 -0.17
N ILE A 76 -4.91 -5.81 -1.04
CA ILE A 76 -6.29 -5.83 -1.55
C ILE A 76 -6.63 -7.22 -2.16
N LEU A 77 -5.62 -8.05 -2.41
CA LEU A 77 -5.76 -9.45 -2.80
C LEU A 77 -6.26 -10.39 -1.67
N GLY A 78 -6.04 -10.06 -0.40
CA GLY A 78 -6.51 -10.85 0.75
C GLY A 78 -7.97 -10.57 1.12
N THR A 79 -8.50 -9.39 0.78
CA THR A 79 -9.92 -9.05 1.01
C THR A 79 -10.87 -9.83 0.11
N MET A 80 -10.42 -10.37 -1.03
CA MET A 80 -11.23 -11.31 -1.82
C MET A 80 -11.20 -12.75 -1.28
N GLN A 81 -10.27 -13.08 -0.37
CA GLN A 81 -10.20 -14.39 0.29
C GLN A 81 -10.91 -14.40 1.64
N ALA A 82 -10.96 -13.27 2.35
CA ALA A 82 -11.64 -13.17 3.65
C ALA A 82 -13.18 -13.25 3.55
N GLU A 83 -13.75 -12.94 2.39
CA GLU A 83 -15.20 -13.13 2.13
C GLU A 83 -15.56 -14.56 1.72
N ALA A 84 -14.56 -15.41 1.41
CA ALA A 84 -14.74 -16.81 1.07
C ALA A 84 -14.59 -17.75 2.29
N GLU A 85 -14.00 -17.31 3.39
CA GLU A 85 -13.83 -18.11 4.62
C GLU A 85 -14.84 -17.78 5.73
N GLY A 86 -16.03 -17.26 5.35
CA GLY A 86 -17.21 -17.20 6.21
C GLY A 86 -18.15 -18.39 6.05
N GLY A 87 -17.89 -19.28 5.09
CA GLY A 87 -18.67 -20.50 4.87
C GLY A 87 -18.03 -21.69 5.59
N ALA A 88 -18.10 -21.73 6.92
CA ALA A 88 -18.01 -23.01 7.59
C ALA A 88 -19.19 -23.86 7.07
N ALA A 89 -18.90 -24.90 6.27
CA ALA A 89 -19.92 -25.87 5.93
C ALA A 89 -20.55 -26.36 7.24
N PRO A 90 -21.88 -26.25 7.40
CA PRO A 90 -22.52 -26.70 8.63
C PRO A 90 -22.20 -28.17 8.85
N ASP A 91 -21.89 -28.53 10.09
CA ASP A 91 -21.66 -29.91 10.48
C ASP A 91 -22.91 -30.73 10.10
N PRO A 92 -22.78 -31.88 9.40
CA PRO A 92 -23.94 -32.72 9.07
C PRO A 92 -24.72 -33.19 10.31
N ASP A 93 -24.12 -33.09 11.50
CA ASP A 93 -24.73 -33.45 12.78
C ASP A 93 -25.38 -32.24 13.50
N ASP A 94 -25.30 -31.02 12.95
CA ASP A 94 -25.93 -29.82 13.52
C ASP A 94 -27.44 -29.76 13.17
N GLU A 95 -28.29 -29.55 14.17
CA GLU A 95 -29.75 -29.42 14.01
C GLU A 95 -30.16 -28.27 13.07
N ALA A 96 -29.29 -27.26 12.91
CA ALA A 96 -29.48 -26.16 11.96
C ALA A 96 -29.36 -26.61 10.49
N PHE A 97 -28.60 -27.67 10.20
CA PHE A 97 -28.50 -28.26 8.87
C PHE A 97 -29.77 -29.05 8.51
N ALA A 98 -30.35 -29.76 9.47
CA ALA A 98 -31.59 -30.52 9.27
C ALA A 98 -32.77 -29.61 8.89
N ASN A 99 -32.90 -28.45 9.54
CA ASN A 99 -33.95 -27.47 9.21
C ASN A 99 -33.80 -26.86 7.81
N TRP A 100 -32.59 -26.81 7.25
CA TRP A 100 -32.36 -26.25 5.91
C TRP A 100 -32.71 -27.24 4.79
N VAL A 101 -32.51 -28.54 5.02
CA VAL A 101 -32.83 -29.61 4.06
C VAL A 101 -34.34 -29.90 3.97
N GLU A 102 -35.10 -29.62 5.04
CA GLU A 102 -36.56 -29.85 5.05
C GLU A 102 -37.38 -28.78 4.31
N GLU A 103 -36.81 -27.63 3.95
CA GLU A 103 -37.51 -26.54 3.24
C GLU A 103 -37.23 -26.46 1.71
N GLU A 104 -36.60 -27.47 1.09
CA GLU A 104 -36.50 -27.64 -0.39
C GLU A 104 -37.49 -28.67 -0.96
#